data_AF-A0A538R7X5-F1
#
_entry.id   AF-A0A538R7X5-F1
#
_cell.length_a   1.000
_cell.length_b   1.000
_cell.length_c   1.000
_cell.angle_alpha   90.00
_cell.angle_beta   90.00
_cell.angle_gamma   90.00
#
_symmetry.space_group_name_H-M   'P 1'
#
loop_
_entity.id
_entity.type
_entity.pdbx_description
1 polymer ?
#
loop_
_entity_poly.entity_id
_entity_poly.type
_entity_poly.pdbx_seq_one_letter_code
_entity_poly.pdbx_strand_id
1 'polypeptide(L)'
;MDAAGKGARISDATLLEEVLASRKELSTLTEELAYAHERAAQAVGQKERLAGALQEARDQITALKEEVDKLCAPPSTYGVYLSANEDGTVNILSQGRKVKVSVHPAIKLDTLKPGQELILNEGLNVVEAAGYEIQGEVVILKEQLDPERAVVTL
;
A
#
# COMPACT_ATOMS: atom_id res chain seq x y z
N MET A 1 -41.92 75.07 39.37
CA MET A 1 -40.90 75.08 38.31
C MET A 1 -39.88 74.00 38.62
N ASP A 2 -39.77 73.04 37.69
CA ASP A 2 -38.60 72.21 37.39
C ASP A 2 -38.14 71.11 38.37
N ALA A 3 -38.90 70.01 38.42
CA ALA A 3 -38.40 68.72 38.92
C ALA A 3 -38.84 67.48 38.11
N ALA A 4 -39.47 67.65 36.93
CA ALA A 4 -39.96 66.54 36.11
C ALA A 4 -39.06 66.20 34.89
N GLY A 5 -38.04 67.01 34.59
CA GLY A 5 -37.21 66.86 33.38
C GLY A 5 -35.92 66.04 33.55
N LYS A 6 -35.61 65.54 34.76
CA LYS A 6 -34.31 64.93 35.08
C LYS A 6 -34.31 63.40 35.09
N GLY A 7 -35.48 62.75 35.22
CA GLY A 7 -35.62 61.29 35.18
C GLY A 7 -35.61 60.69 33.77
N ALA A 8 -36.24 61.35 32.80
CA ALA A 8 -36.37 60.85 31.43
C ALA A 8 -35.09 60.96 30.57
N ARG A 9 -34.16 61.85 30.93
CA ARG A 9 -32.90 62.01 30.19
C ARG A 9 -31.82 61.00 30.60
N ILE A 10 -31.95 60.38 31.77
CA ILE A 10 -30.99 59.39 32.28
C ILE A 10 -31.31 58.00 31.68
N SER A 11 -32.58 57.70 31.41
CA SER A 11 -33.02 56.47 30.72
C SER A 11 -32.59 56.43 29.25
N ASP A 12 -32.66 57.55 28.53
CA ASP A 12 -32.26 57.58 27.11
C ASP A 12 -30.75 57.40 26.93
N ALA A 13 -29.94 57.94 27.84
CA ALA A 13 -28.48 57.77 27.81
C ALA A 13 -28.04 56.34 28.11
N THR A 14 -28.73 55.66 29.05
CA THR A 14 -28.46 54.24 29.37
C THR A 14 -28.93 53.30 28.27
N LEU A 15 -30.08 53.57 27.66
CA LEU A 15 -30.54 52.82 26.48
C LEU A 15 -29.59 52.98 25.28
N LEU A 16 -29.02 54.17 25.07
CA LEU A 16 -28.04 54.39 24.01
C LEU A 16 -26.74 53.61 24.29
N GLU A 17 -26.27 53.58 25.54
CA GLU A 17 -25.08 52.84 25.94
C GLU A 17 -25.27 51.31 25.80
N GLU A 18 -26.43 50.79 26.19
CA GLU A 18 -26.80 49.38 26.05
C GLU A 18 -26.92 48.97 24.57
N VAL A 19 -27.57 49.79 23.73
CA VAL A 19 -27.66 49.56 22.28
C VAL A 19 -26.28 49.60 21.60
N LEU A 20 -25.39 50.49 22.04
CA LEU A 20 -24.01 50.55 21.53
C LEU A 20 -23.18 49.34 21.99
N ALA A 21 -23.37 48.87 23.22
CA ALA A 21 -22.74 47.65 23.73
C ALA A 21 -23.19 46.41 22.95
N SER A 22 -24.51 46.22 22.77
CA SER A 22 -25.05 45.12 21.96
C SER A 22 -24.62 45.20 20.49
N ARG A 23 -24.52 46.40 19.90
CA ARG A 23 -23.98 46.56 18.54
C ARG A 23 -22.52 46.14 18.46
N LYS A 24 -21.73 46.45 19.49
CA LYS A 24 -20.32 46.06 19.57
C LYS A 24 -20.16 44.54 19.72
N GLU A 25 -20.99 43.92 20.55
CA GLU A 25 -21.05 42.45 20.70
C GLU A 25 -21.48 41.76 19.41
N LEU A 26 -22.48 42.30 18.71
CA LEU A 26 -22.88 41.80 17.39
C LEU A 26 -21.73 41.92 16.37
N SER A 27 -21.00 43.04 16.37
CA SER A 27 -19.82 43.22 15.50
C SER A 27 -18.76 42.15 15.78
N THR A 28 -18.43 41.92 17.04
CA THR A 28 -17.43 40.90 17.41
C THR A 28 -17.89 39.50 17.05
N LEU A 29 -19.16 39.16 17.28
CA LEU A 29 -19.71 37.86 16.90
C LEU A 29 -19.72 37.66 15.38
N THR A 30 -20.02 38.71 14.61
CA THR A 30 -19.95 38.63 13.13
C THR A 30 -18.52 38.46 12.63
N GLU A 31 -17.54 39.11 13.26
CA GLU A 31 -16.12 38.93 12.93
C GLU A 31 -15.63 37.52 13.26
N GLU A 32 -16.00 36.98 14.43
CA GLU A 32 -15.70 35.60 14.82
C GLU A 32 -16.35 34.57 13.89
N LEU A 33 -17.61 34.80 13.48
CA LEU A 33 -18.32 33.95 12.54
C LEU A 33 -17.65 33.95 11.16
N ALA A 34 -17.26 35.14 10.67
CA ALA A 34 -16.54 35.28 9.40
C ALA A 34 -15.19 34.55 9.45
N TYR A 35 -14.43 34.70 10.55
CA TYR A 35 -13.16 34.02 10.76
C TYR A 35 -13.33 32.49 10.83
N ALA A 36 -14.34 31.99 11.54
CA ALA A 36 -14.64 30.57 11.62
C ALA A 36 -15.05 29.99 10.24
N HIS A 37 -15.84 30.73 9.47
CA HIS A 37 -16.20 30.34 8.10
C HIS A 37 -14.99 30.26 7.17
N GLU A 38 -14.08 31.24 7.22
CA GLU A 38 -12.86 31.21 6.42
C GLU A 38 -11.98 30.02 6.79
N ARG A 39 -11.78 29.77 8.09
CA ARG A 39 -11.00 28.62 8.57
C ARG A 39 -11.63 27.28 8.17
N ALA A 40 -12.96 27.18 8.20
CA ALA A 40 -13.68 26.01 7.73
C ALA A 40 -13.50 25.81 6.22
N ALA A 41 -13.61 26.88 5.42
CA ALA A 41 -13.39 26.81 3.98
C ALA A 41 -11.97 26.37 3.62
N GLN A 42 -10.96 26.88 4.33
CA GLN A 42 -9.57 26.44 4.17
C GLN A 42 -9.39 24.96 4.54
N ALA A 43 -10.00 24.50 5.63
CA ALA A 43 -9.94 23.09 6.04
C ALA A 43 -10.63 22.16 5.04
N VAL A 44 -11.77 22.57 4.47
CA VAL A 44 -12.44 21.81 3.40
C VAL A 44 -11.55 21.72 2.16
N GLY A 45 -10.95 22.83 1.73
CA GLY A 45 -10.04 22.83 0.58
C GLY A 45 -8.79 21.95 0.80
N GLN A 46 -8.24 21.92 2.02
CA GLN A 46 -7.16 20.98 2.37
C GLN A 46 -7.62 19.53 2.34
N LYS A 47 -8.80 19.24 2.89
CA LYS A 47 -9.38 17.89 2.87
C LYS A 47 -9.60 17.40 1.45
N GLU A 48 -10.11 18.25 0.56
CA GLU A 48 -10.32 17.91 -0.86
C GLU A 48 -9.00 17.60 -1.57
N ARG A 49 -7.95 18.40 -1.34
CA ARG A 49 -6.62 18.14 -1.90
C ARG A 49 -6.03 16.82 -1.40
N LEU A 50 -6.15 16.54 -0.10
CA LEU A 50 -5.66 15.28 0.49
C LEU A 50 -6.47 14.08 -0.01
N ALA A 51 -7.79 14.23 -0.15
CA ALA A 51 -8.65 13.19 -0.71
C ALA A 51 -8.29 12.92 -2.18
N GLY A 52 -8.01 13.96 -2.97
CA GLY A 52 -7.52 13.83 -4.34
C GLY A 52 -6.20 13.08 -4.41
N ALA A 53 -5.21 13.49 -3.62
CA ALA A 53 -3.90 12.82 -3.55
C ALA A 53 -4.01 11.35 -3.10
N LEU A 54 -4.90 11.05 -2.14
CA LEU A 54 -5.14 9.67 -1.70
C LEU A 54 -5.77 8.82 -2.80
N GLN A 55 -6.72 9.39 -3.56
CA GLN A 55 -7.36 8.71 -4.67
C GLN A 55 -6.34 8.45 -5.80
N GLU A 56 -5.51 9.42 -6.15
CA GLU A 56 -4.42 9.26 -7.12
C GLU A 56 -3.42 8.18 -6.68
N ALA A 57 -2.99 8.18 -5.41
CA ALA A 57 -2.09 7.18 -4.88
C ALA A 57 -2.72 5.76 -4.91
N ARG A 58 -4.01 5.65 -4.59
CA ARG A 58 -4.76 4.39 -4.68
C ARG A 58 -4.83 3.89 -6.12
N ASP A 59 -5.04 4.78 -7.09
CA ASP A 59 -5.12 4.42 -8.51
C ASP A 59 -3.74 3.98 -9.02
N GLN A 60 -2.66 4.63 -8.60
CA GLN A 60 -1.28 4.18 -8.88
C GLN A 60 -0.99 2.79 -8.32
N ILE A 61 -1.38 2.51 -7.06
CA ILE A 61 -1.23 1.18 -6.46
C ILE A 61 -2.01 0.13 -7.26
N THR A 62 -3.23 0.46 -7.69
CA THR A 62 -4.06 -0.45 -8.46
C THR A 62 -3.45 -0.74 -9.84
N ALA A 63 -2.96 0.29 -10.53
CA ALA A 63 -2.27 0.13 -11.82
C ALA A 63 -1.00 -0.72 -11.70
N LEU A 64 -0.17 -0.47 -10.68
CA LEU A 64 1.02 -1.29 -10.41
C LEU A 64 0.65 -2.75 -10.13
N LYS A 65 -0.46 -2.98 -9.41
CA LYS A 65 -0.94 -4.34 -9.15
C LYS A 65 -1.40 -5.04 -10.43
N GLU A 66 -2.09 -4.35 -11.32
CA GLU A 66 -2.47 -4.88 -12.62
C GLU A 66 -1.26 -5.18 -13.51
N GLU A 67 -0.20 -4.36 -13.47
CA GLU A 67 1.05 -4.63 -14.18
C GLU A 67 1.76 -5.86 -13.61
N VAL A 68 1.77 -6.03 -12.28
CA VAL A 68 2.28 -7.25 -11.63
C VAL A 68 1.48 -8.48 -12.07
N ASP A 69 0.15 -8.39 -12.10
CA ASP A 69 -0.72 -9.49 -12.53
C ASP A 69 -0.53 -9.83 -14.03
N LYS A 70 -0.28 -8.83 -14.89
CA LYS A 70 0.06 -9.05 -16.31
C LYS A 70 1.43 -9.70 -16.49
N LEU A 71 2.43 -9.35 -15.68
CA LEU A 71 3.74 -10.01 -15.69
C LEU A 71 3.67 -11.46 -15.19
N CYS A 72 2.60 -11.83 -14.49
CA CYS A 72 2.28 -13.20 -14.12
C CYS A 72 1.44 -13.94 -15.19
N ALA A 73 1.07 -13.30 -16.30
CA ALA A 73 0.31 -13.94 -17.37
C ALA A 73 1.16 -14.98 -18.14
N PRO A 74 0.56 -16.09 -18.62
CA PRO A 74 1.27 -17.11 -19.38
C PRO A 74 1.78 -16.57 -20.74
N PRO A 75 2.93 -17.05 -21.26
CA PRO A 75 3.63 -18.30 -20.93
C PRO A 75 4.74 -18.14 -19.87
N SER A 76 4.58 -18.81 -18.74
CA SER A 76 5.62 -18.89 -17.71
C SER A 76 6.63 -19.99 -18.03
N THR A 77 7.90 -19.73 -17.72
CA THR A 77 8.96 -20.74 -17.89
C THR A 77 9.06 -21.56 -16.62
N TYR A 78 9.17 -22.88 -16.74
CA TYR A 78 9.46 -23.74 -15.58
C TYR A 78 10.96 -23.86 -15.35
N GLY A 79 11.35 -23.96 -14.08
CA GLY A 79 12.72 -24.26 -13.66
C GLY A 79 12.74 -25.17 -12.44
N VAL A 80 13.77 -26.00 -12.31
CA VAL A 80 13.91 -26.91 -11.17
C VAL A 80 14.77 -26.25 -10.10
N TYR A 81 14.28 -26.20 -8.87
CA TYR A 81 15.03 -25.66 -7.74
C TYR A 81 16.20 -26.56 -7.36
N LEU A 82 17.38 -25.96 -7.18
CA LEU A 82 18.60 -26.66 -6.77
C LEU A 82 19.01 -26.30 -5.34
N SER A 83 19.22 -25.02 -5.07
CA SER A 83 19.66 -24.55 -3.74
C SER A 83 19.35 -23.08 -3.51
N ALA A 84 19.20 -22.68 -2.25
CA ALA A 84 19.15 -21.28 -1.84
C ALA A 84 20.57 -20.72 -1.65
N ASN A 85 20.72 -19.43 -1.87
CA ASN A 85 21.94 -18.68 -1.62
C ASN A 85 21.77 -17.80 -0.37
N GLU A 86 22.89 -17.43 0.27
CA GLU A 86 22.91 -16.61 1.49
C GLU A 86 22.35 -15.18 1.28
N ASP A 87 22.34 -14.70 0.04
CA ASP A 87 21.83 -13.38 -0.35
C ASP A 87 20.31 -13.35 -0.61
N GLY A 88 19.60 -14.44 -0.34
CA GLY A 88 18.15 -14.56 -0.55
C GLY A 88 17.74 -14.86 -1.99
N THR A 89 18.70 -15.12 -2.88
CA THR A 89 18.44 -15.63 -4.24
C THR A 89 18.42 -17.15 -4.26
N VAL A 90 17.95 -17.75 -5.35
CA VAL A 90 17.96 -19.21 -5.54
C VAL A 90 18.66 -19.60 -6.83
N ASN A 91 19.26 -20.78 -6.80
CA ASN A 91 19.80 -21.41 -7.99
C ASN A 91 18.76 -22.37 -8.55
N ILE A 92 18.46 -22.20 -9.83
CA ILE A 92 17.56 -23.05 -10.58
C ILE A 92 18.27 -23.70 -11.75
N LEU A 93 17.74 -24.82 -12.22
CA LEU A 93 18.03 -25.39 -13.52
C LEU A 93 16.90 -24.98 -14.46
N SER A 94 17.24 -24.22 -15.50
CA SER A 94 16.29 -23.86 -16.55
C SER A 94 16.95 -24.11 -17.90
N GLN A 95 16.25 -24.82 -18.80
CA GLN A 95 16.74 -25.14 -20.15
C GLN A 95 18.14 -25.77 -20.15
N GLY A 96 18.44 -26.64 -19.17
CA GLY A 96 19.72 -27.36 -19.07
C GLY A 96 20.90 -26.54 -18.54
N ARG A 97 20.70 -25.28 -18.12
CA ARG A 97 21.75 -24.46 -17.49
C ARG A 97 21.38 -24.02 -16.09
N LYS A 98 22.39 -23.88 -15.23
CA LYS A 98 22.23 -23.35 -13.87
C LYS A 98 22.16 -21.83 -13.93
N VAL A 99 21.09 -21.25 -13.42
CA VAL A 99 20.85 -19.80 -13.38
C VAL A 99 20.57 -19.39 -11.95
N LYS A 100 21.14 -18.25 -11.55
CA LYS A 100 20.86 -17.60 -10.27
C LYS A 100 19.74 -16.59 -10.48
N VAL A 101 18.66 -16.72 -9.73
CA VAL A 101 17.43 -15.95 -9.92
C VAL A 101 16.91 -15.38 -8.62
N SER A 102 16.18 -14.27 -8.72
CA SER A 102 15.52 -13.66 -7.56
C SER A 102 14.17 -14.33 -7.31
N VAL A 103 13.77 -14.35 -6.03
CA VAL A 103 12.50 -14.94 -5.59
C VAL A 103 11.54 -13.83 -5.18
N HIS A 104 10.28 -13.96 -5.57
CA HIS A 104 9.25 -13.02 -5.14
C HIS A 104 9.11 -13.03 -3.59
N PRO A 105 9.02 -11.86 -2.92
CA PRO A 105 8.99 -11.78 -1.45
C PRO A 105 7.86 -12.56 -0.76
N ALA A 106 6.81 -12.92 -1.50
CA ALA A 106 5.70 -13.73 -0.99
C ALA A 106 6.07 -15.21 -0.75
N ILE A 107 7.15 -15.70 -1.36
CA ILE A 107 7.57 -17.11 -1.27
C ILE A 107 8.61 -17.26 -0.17
N LYS A 108 8.40 -18.27 0.70
CA LYS A 108 9.36 -18.61 1.76
C LYS A 108 10.38 -19.61 1.24
N LEU A 109 11.65 -19.22 1.21
CA LEU A 109 12.75 -20.08 0.78
C LEU A 109 12.82 -21.40 1.56
N ASP A 110 12.50 -21.37 2.86
CA ASP A 110 12.51 -22.56 3.73
C ASP A 110 11.46 -23.62 3.34
N THR A 111 10.47 -23.24 2.53
CA THR A 111 9.44 -24.18 2.05
C THR A 111 9.82 -24.86 0.75
N LEU A 112 10.85 -24.35 0.05
CA LEU A 112 11.31 -24.89 -1.22
C LEU A 112 12.21 -26.10 -1.01
N LYS A 113 11.96 -27.16 -1.77
CA LYS A 113 12.73 -28.40 -1.70
C LYS A 113 13.52 -28.63 -2.99
N PRO A 114 14.79 -29.11 -2.91
CA PRO A 114 15.56 -29.52 -4.08
C PRO A 114 14.75 -30.45 -4.99
N GLY A 115 14.79 -30.20 -6.31
CA GLY A 115 14.05 -30.97 -7.32
C GLY A 115 12.61 -30.51 -7.54
N GLN A 116 12.10 -29.55 -6.78
CA GLN A 116 10.76 -28.98 -6.98
C GLN A 116 10.73 -28.06 -8.21
N GLU A 117 9.64 -28.12 -8.98
CA GLU A 117 9.41 -27.19 -10.09
C GLU A 117 9.00 -25.81 -9.57
N LEU A 118 9.53 -24.78 -10.20
CA LEU A 118 9.24 -23.38 -9.91
C LEU A 118 8.74 -22.71 -11.19
N ILE A 119 7.77 -21.83 -11.02
CA ILE A 119 7.23 -21.00 -12.09
C ILE A 119 8.03 -19.70 -12.13
N LEU A 120 8.54 -19.38 -13.31
CA LEU A 120 9.34 -18.20 -13.58
C LEU A 120 8.57 -17.23 -14.48
N ASN A 121 8.72 -15.94 -14.22
CA ASN A 121 8.27 -14.90 -15.14
C ASN A 121 9.27 -14.68 -16.29
N GLU A 122 8.96 -13.75 -17.21
CA GLU A 122 9.82 -13.41 -18.35
C GLU A 122 11.22 -12.92 -17.93
N GLY A 123 11.34 -12.32 -16.75
CA GLY A 123 12.60 -11.89 -16.15
C GLY A 123 13.40 -12.99 -15.46
N LEU A 124 12.96 -14.26 -15.56
CA LEU A 124 13.48 -15.41 -14.83
C LEU A 124 13.36 -15.30 -13.30
N ASN A 125 12.46 -14.47 -12.77
CA ASN A 125 12.20 -14.42 -11.33
C ASN A 125 11.16 -15.47 -10.94
N VAL A 126 11.36 -16.08 -9.76
CA VAL A 126 10.43 -17.08 -9.23
C VAL A 126 9.17 -16.39 -8.72
N VAL A 127 8.03 -16.70 -9.35
CA VAL A 127 6.72 -16.15 -9.00
C VAL A 127 5.87 -17.12 -8.18
N GLU A 128 6.06 -18.42 -8.37
CA GLU A 128 5.31 -19.45 -7.65
C GLU A 128 6.13 -20.75 -7.54
N ALA A 129 5.90 -21.50 -6.47
CA ALA A 129 6.45 -22.83 -6.29
C ALA A 129 5.43 -23.87 -6.78
N ALA A 130 5.76 -24.61 -7.82
CA ALA A 130 4.93 -25.70 -8.34
C ALA A 130 5.24 -27.01 -7.60
N GLY A 131 4.66 -28.11 -8.07
CA GLY A 131 4.87 -29.44 -7.51
C GLY A 131 6.18 -30.08 -7.97
N TYR A 132 6.19 -31.41 -7.99
CA TYR A 132 7.24 -32.19 -8.63
C TYR A 132 6.76 -32.66 -9.99
N GLU A 133 7.67 -32.74 -10.95
CA GLU A 133 7.40 -33.36 -12.24
C GLU A 133 7.10 -34.85 -12.03
N ILE A 134 5.91 -35.29 -12.46
CA ILE A 134 5.44 -36.68 -12.33
C ILE A 134 5.67 -37.50 -13.60
N GLN A 135 6.07 -36.87 -14.69
CA GLN A 135 6.45 -37.54 -15.94
C GLN A 135 7.97 -37.48 -16.09
N GLY A 136 8.58 -38.60 -16.44
CA GLY A 136 10.03 -38.68 -16.57
C GLY A 136 10.49 -40.09 -16.92
N GLU A 137 11.81 -40.27 -16.90
CA GLU A 137 12.44 -41.55 -17.16
C GLU A 137 12.43 -42.43 -15.89
N VAL A 138 11.96 -43.67 -16.03
CA VAL A 138 11.96 -44.63 -14.93
C VAL A 138 13.32 -45.32 -14.90
N VAL A 139 14.01 -45.21 -13.76
CA VAL A 139 15.35 -45.77 -13.56
C VAL A 139 15.37 -46.70 -12.35
N ILE A 140 16.28 -47.66 -12.35
CA ILE A 140 16.49 -48.58 -11.23
C ILE A 140 17.51 -47.96 -10.26
N LEU A 141 17.11 -47.84 -8.99
CA LEU A 141 17.99 -47.45 -7.89
C LEU A 141 18.95 -48.60 -7.56
N LYS A 142 20.25 -48.42 -7.82
CA LYS A 142 21.27 -49.45 -7.56
C LYS A 142 21.78 -49.39 -6.12
N GLU A 143 22.22 -48.21 -5.70
CA GLU A 143 22.85 -47.99 -4.39
C GLU A 143 22.69 -46.52 -3.98
N GLN A 144 22.38 -46.26 -2.71
CA GLN A 144 22.36 -44.92 -2.15
C GLN A 144 23.74 -44.57 -1.59
N LEU A 145 24.35 -43.49 -2.10
CA LEU A 145 25.68 -43.05 -1.65
C LEU A 145 25.58 -42.21 -0.39
N ASP A 146 24.63 -41.28 -0.36
CA ASP A 146 24.33 -40.42 0.78
C ASP A 146 22.84 -40.03 0.77
N PRO A 147 22.33 -39.35 1.81
CA PRO A 147 20.91 -38.96 1.85
C PRO A 147 20.44 -38.13 0.65
N GLU A 148 21.35 -37.46 -0.07
CA GLU A 148 21.04 -36.54 -1.17
C GLU A 148 21.36 -37.13 -2.56
N ARG A 149 22.13 -38.22 -2.65
CA ARG A 149 22.64 -38.77 -3.90
C ARG A 149 22.55 -40.30 -3.93
N ALA A 150 22.17 -40.82 -5.10
CA ALA A 150 22.15 -42.25 -5.35
C ALA A 150 22.61 -42.58 -6.77
N VAL A 151 23.07 -43.82 -6.94
CA VAL A 151 23.45 -44.39 -8.24
C VAL A 151 22.21 -45.04 -8.85
N VAL A 152 21.89 -44.63 -10.08
CA VAL A 152 20.78 -45.16 -10.86
C VAL A 152 21.29 -45.80 -12.17
N THR A 153 20.58 -46.81 -12.66
CA THR A 153 20.84 -47.47 -13.95
C THR A 153 19.55 -47.55 -14.75
N LEU A 154 19.68 -47.43 -16.08
CA LEU A 154 18.58 -47.68 -17.04
C LEU A 154 18.25 -49.17 -17.12
#